data_AF-A0A843SAU0-F1
#
_entry.id   AF-A0A843SAU0-F1
#
_cell.length_a   1.000
_cell.length_b   1.000
_cell.length_c   1.000
_cell.angle_alpha   90.00
_cell.angle_beta   90.00
_cell.angle_gamma   90.00
#
_symmetry.space_group_name_H-M   'P 1'
#
loop_
_entity.id
_entity.type
_entity.pdbx_description
1 polymer ?
#
loop_
_entity_poly.entity_id
_entity_poly.type
_entity_poly.pdbx_seq_one_letter_code
_entity_poly.pdbx_strand_id
1 'polypeptide(L)'
;MTEAQAAPSRKARYLIHAVDGAPVVDFLALAEIDPEITVVDVIGPHDAPHTVVVEISADKARVLELHFRSTGTPSHQLTIEPDQPLSLFDSTQTGPI
;
A
#
# COMPACT_ATOMS: atom_id res chain seq x y z
N MET A 1 -24.14 20.41 -22.20
CA MET A 1 -24.00 20.01 -20.78
C MET A 1 -22.70 19.23 -20.74
N THR A 2 -21.64 19.85 -20.21
CA THR A 2 -20.28 19.31 -20.32
C THR A 2 -20.13 18.25 -19.24
N GLU A 3 -20.13 16.98 -19.63
CA GLU A 3 -19.69 15.88 -18.77
C GLU A 3 -18.19 16.08 -18.53
N ALA A 4 -17.85 16.75 -17.43
CA ALA A 4 -16.59 16.54 -16.76
C ALA A 4 -16.61 15.09 -16.27
N GLN A 5 -16.25 14.15 -17.14
CA GLN A 5 -15.79 12.83 -16.72
C GLN A 5 -14.57 13.11 -15.83
N ALA A 6 -14.81 13.20 -14.53
CA ALA A 6 -13.80 12.95 -13.53
C ALA A 6 -13.23 11.58 -13.90
N ALA A 7 -12.06 11.56 -14.53
CA ALA A 7 -11.35 10.31 -14.74
C ALA A 7 -11.34 9.61 -13.38
N PRO A 8 -11.85 8.38 -13.26
CA PRO A 8 -11.77 7.69 -11.99
C PRO A 8 -10.28 7.65 -11.66
N SER A 9 -9.90 8.29 -10.55
CA SER A 9 -8.57 8.14 -9.96
C SER A 9 -8.37 6.63 -9.88
N ARG A 10 -7.58 6.07 -10.80
CA ARG A 10 -7.53 4.62 -11.02
C ARG A 10 -6.92 4.03 -9.76
N LYS A 11 -7.77 3.57 -8.85
CA LYS A 11 -7.32 2.96 -7.60
C LYS A 11 -6.55 1.69 -7.94
N ALA A 12 -5.47 1.48 -7.23
CA ALA A 12 -4.65 0.28 -7.32
C ALA A 12 -4.49 -0.30 -5.93
N ARG A 13 -4.08 -1.58 -5.89
CA ARG A 13 -3.82 -2.27 -4.64
C ARG A 13 -2.39 -1.99 -4.19
N TYR A 14 -2.23 -1.76 -2.91
CA TYR A 14 -0.98 -1.49 -2.23
C TYR A 14 -0.91 -2.34 -0.97
N LEU A 15 0.27 -2.86 -0.70
CA LEU A 15 0.63 -3.52 0.53
C LEU A 15 1.25 -2.47 1.45
N ILE A 16 0.72 -2.35 2.65
CA ILE A 16 1.33 -1.58 3.72
C ILE A 16 1.90 -2.56 4.71
N HIS A 17 3.22 -2.55 4.88
CA HIS A 17 3.90 -3.42 5.82
C HIS A 17 4.53 -2.60 6.93
N ALA A 18 4.62 -3.19 8.11
CA ALA A 18 5.43 -2.67 9.21
C ALA A 18 6.38 -3.72 9.76
N VAL A 19 7.48 -3.25 10.36
CA VAL A 19 8.45 -4.11 11.06
C VAL A 19 7.88 -4.68 12.37
N ASP A 20 6.88 -4.01 12.95
CA ASP A 20 6.14 -4.41 14.16
C ASP A 20 4.63 -4.24 13.92
N GLY A 21 3.77 -5.01 14.61
CA GLY A 21 2.32 -4.98 14.37
C GLY A 21 1.60 -3.72 14.87
N ALA A 22 2.13 -3.03 15.89
CA ALA A 22 1.50 -1.83 16.45
C ALA A 22 1.18 -0.70 15.43
N PRO A 23 2.10 -0.31 14.52
CA PRO A 23 1.82 0.72 13.51
C PRO A 23 0.79 0.32 12.44
N VAL A 24 0.53 -0.97 12.20
CA VAL A 24 -0.53 -1.39 11.25
C VAL A 24 -1.92 -1.12 11.84
N VAL A 25 -2.08 -1.29 13.14
CA VAL A 25 -3.33 -1.02 13.85
C VAL A 25 -3.69 0.47 13.78
N ASP A 26 -2.71 1.36 13.97
CA ASP A 26 -2.90 2.80 13.81
C ASP A 26 -3.32 3.17 12.38
N PHE A 27 -2.68 2.56 11.38
CA PHE A 27 -3.08 2.73 9.99
C PHE A 27 -4.50 2.21 9.69
N LEU A 28 -4.93 1.11 10.30
CA LEU A 28 -6.30 0.61 10.15
C LEU A 28 -7.32 1.62 10.69
N ALA A 29 -7.04 2.24 11.84
CA ALA A 29 -7.89 3.30 12.39
C ALA A 29 -7.95 4.53 11.46
N LEU A 30 -6.85 4.88 10.79
CA LEU A 30 -6.83 5.91 9.74
C LEU A 30 -7.68 5.50 8.52
N ALA A 31 -7.62 4.23 8.11
CA ALA A 31 -8.39 3.73 6.98
C ALA A 31 -9.90 3.71 7.26
N GLU A 32 -10.33 3.52 8.52
CA GLU A 32 -11.74 3.60 8.90
C GLU A 32 -12.33 5.01 8.78
N ILE A 33 -11.51 6.06 8.93
CA ILE A 33 -11.95 7.46 8.84
C ILE A 33 -11.79 8.04 7.42
N ASP A 34 -10.93 7.47 6.59
CA ASP A 34 -10.62 7.99 5.26
C ASP A 34 -11.31 7.16 4.16
N PRO A 35 -12.36 7.70 3.51
CA PRO A 35 -13.13 6.95 2.50
C PRO A 35 -12.36 6.72 1.19
N GLU A 36 -11.20 7.35 0.99
CA GLU A 36 -10.35 7.03 -0.15
C GLU A 36 -9.60 5.72 0.05
N ILE A 37 -9.40 5.30 1.30
CA ILE A 37 -8.72 4.07 1.70
C ILE A 37 -9.75 2.95 1.84
N THR A 38 -9.59 1.91 1.04
CA THR A 38 -10.41 0.69 1.14
C THR A 38 -9.52 -0.46 1.57
N VAL A 39 -9.72 -0.96 2.78
CA VAL A 39 -9.01 -2.17 3.25
C VAL A 39 -9.57 -3.38 2.51
N VAL A 40 -8.69 -4.10 1.81
CA VAL A 40 -9.04 -5.27 1.00
C VAL A 40 -8.76 -6.55 1.78
N ASP A 41 -7.61 -6.62 2.45
CA ASP A 41 -7.16 -7.81 3.17
C ASP A 41 -6.20 -7.43 4.30
N VAL A 42 -6.10 -8.27 5.32
CA VAL A 42 -5.18 -8.08 6.47
C VAL A 42 -4.37 -9.36 6.66
N ILE A 43 -3.05 -9.25 6.61
CA ILE A 43 -2.12 -10.36 6.61
C ILE A 43 -1.27 -10.34 7.89
N GLY A 44 -1.34 -11.42 8.65
CA GLY A 44 -0.57 -11.61 9.89
C GLY A 44 -1.39 -12.26 11.00
N PRO A 45 -0.81 -12.41 12.21
CA PRO A 45 -1.55 -12.90 13.37
C PRO A 45 -2.69 -11.94 13.73
N HIS A 46 -3.82 -12.49 14.17
CA HIS A 46 -5.05 -11.71 14.42
C HIS A 46 -4.86 -10.56 15.42
N ASP A 47 -3.96 -10.70 16.38
CA ASP A 47 -3.70 -9.68 17.42
C ASP A 47 -2.66 -8.63 16.99
N ALA A 48 -1.83 -8.96 15.99
CA ALA A 48 -0.72 -8.12 15.53
C ALA A 48 -0.53 -8.28 14.02
N PRO A 49 -1.44 -7.76 13.18
CA PRO A 49 -1.26 -7.82 11.74
C PRO A 49 0.02 -7.06 11.35
N HIS A 50 0.86 -7.66 10.52
CA HIS A 50 2.12 -7.03 10.08
C HIS A 50 1.98 -6.41 8.69
N THR A 51 0.94 -6.77 7.95
CA THR A 51 0.72 -6.28 6.60
C THR A 51 -0.77 -6.10 6.35
N VAL A 52 -1.13 -5.07 5.61
CA VAL A 52 -2.51 -4.81 5.17
C VAL A 52 -2.50 -4.50 3.68
N VAL A 53 -3.47 -5.06 2.96
CA VAL A 53 -3.71 -4.77 1.55
C VAL A 53 -4.79 -3.71 1.49
N VAL A 54 -4.49 -2.58 0.86
CA VAL A 54 -5.43 -1.48 0.65
C VAL A 54 -5.58 -1.13 -0.81
N GLU A 55 -6.76 -0.68 -1.19
CA GLU A 55 -7.04 -0.11 -2.49
C GLU A 55 -7.17 1.42 -2.36
N ILE A 56 -6.22 2.14 -2.97
CA ILE A 56 -6.12 3.61 -2.91
C ILE A 56 -5.68 4.19 -4.25
N SER A 57 -5.86 5.51 -4.41
CA SER A 57 -5.31 6.27 -5.53
C SER A 57 -3.78 6.35 -5.44
N ALA A 58 -3.09 6.38 -6.59
CA ALA A 58 -1.62 6.51 -6.62
C ALA A 58 -1.10 7.81 -5.97
N ASP A 59 -1.89 8.89 -6.02
CA ASP A 59 -1.58 10.15 -5.33
C ASP A 59 -1.57 9.95 -3.81
N LYS A 60 -2.63 9.33 -3.27
CA LYS A 60 -2.76 8.97 -1.86
C LYS A 60 -1.62 8.06 -1.39
N ALA A 61 -1.23 7.09 -2.22
CA ALA A 61 -0.12 6.18 -1.93
C ALA A 61 1.20 6.96 -1.73
N ARG A 62 1.48 7.96 -2.57
CA ARG A 62 2.67 8.83 -2.43
C ARG A 62 2.62 9.70 -1.18
N VAL A 63 1.44 10.24 -0.85
CA VAL A 63 1.26 11.02 0.38
C VAL A 63 1.52 10.16 1.61
N LEU A 64 1.00 8.92 1.64
CA LEU A 64 1.23 7.96 2.71
C LEU A 64 2.72 7.57 2.79
N GLU A 65 3.37 7.28 1.66
CA GLU A 65 4.82 7.00 1.62
C GLU A 65 5.64 8.11 2.25
N LEU A 66 5.36 9.37 1.88
CA LEU A 66 6.04 10.54 2.42
C LEU A 66 5.74 10.73 3.91
N HIS A 67 4.50 10.47 4.32
CA HIS A 67 4.09 10.55 5.71
C HIS A 67 4.84 9.52 6.56
N PHE A 68 4.85 8.25 6.16
CA PHE A 68 5.55 7.17 6.86
C PHE A 68 7.04 7.44 7.02
N ARG A 69 7.68 8.01 5.99
CA ARG A 69 9.09 8.43 6.06
C ARG A 69 9.33 9.62 7.00
N SER A 70 8.35 10.50 7.15
CA SER A 70 8.49 11.75 7.91
C SER A 70 8.10 11.60 9.38
N THR A 71 7.18 10.68 9.70
CA THR A 71 6.67 10.44 11.06
C THR A 71 7.20 9.15 11.69
N GLY A 72 7.90 8.30 10.91
CA GLY A 72 8.49 7.06 11.39
C GLY A 72 9.58 7.27 12.44
N THR A 73 9.30 6.88 13.69
CA THR A 73 10.38 6.44 14.60
C THR A 73 10.92 5.09 14.09
N PRO A 74 12.18 4.72 14.36
CA PRO A 74 12.77 3.49 13.83
C PRO A 74 11.98 2.21 14.18
N SER A 75 11.18 2.24 15.24
CA SER A 75 10.30 1.14 15.66
C SER A 75 8.88 1.16 15.04
N HIS A 76 8.49 2.25 14.38
CA HIS A 76 7.18 2.44 13.74
C HIS A 76 7.32 2.67 12.22
N GLN A 77 8.34 2.07 11.62
CA GLN A 77 8.61 2.26 10.20
C GLN A 77 7.59 1.48 9.37
N LEU A 78 6.55 2.19 8.93
CA LEU A 78 5.62 1.74 7.91
C LEU A 78 6.25 1.92 6.53
N THR A 79 5.96 1.00 5.63
CA THR A 79 6.27 1.16 4.22
C THR A 79 5.03 0.83 3.40
N ILE A 80 5.02 1.32 2.17
CA ILE A 80 3.95 1.11 1.22
C ILE A 80 4.55 0.67 -0.11
N GLU A 81 4.06 -0.44 -0.65
CA GLU A 81 4.51 -1.01 -1.92
C GLU A 81 3.29 -1.38 -2.77
N PRO A 82 3.36 -1.27 -4.10
CA PRO A 82 2.23 -1.67 -4.93
C PRO A 82 2.08 -3.20 -4.94
N ASP A 83 0.84 -3.69 -4.84
CA ASP A 83 0.48 -5.11 -4.93
C ASP A 83 0.55 -5.55 -6.40
N GLN A 84 1.76 -5.84 -6.85
CA GLN A 84 2.04 -6.27 -8.20
C GLN A 84 2.62 -7.68 -8.17
N PRO A 85 2.29 -8.53 -9.15
CA PRO A 85 2.96 -9.82 -9.27
C PRO A 85 4.46 -9.59 -9.36
N LEU A 86 5.23 -10.39 -8.59
CA LEU A 86 6.68 -10.44 -8.71
C LEU A 86 7.02 -10.77 -10.17
N SER A 87 7.58 -9.79 -10.89
CA SER A 87 8.13 -10.01 -12.24
C SER A 87 9.38 -10.87 -12.12
N LEU A 88 9.20 -12.18 -12.05
CA LEU A 88 10.28 -13.17 -11.91
C LEU A 88 11.03 -13.48 -13.22
N PHE A 89 10.78 -12.74 -14.32
CA PHE A 89 11.37 -13.06 -15.61
C PHE A 89 11.73 -11.81 -16.43
N ASP A 90 12.97 -11.34 -16.28
CA ASP A 90 13.78 -11.04 -17.45
C ASP A 90 14.86 -12.12 -17.55
N SER A 91 14.43 -13.32 -17.97
CA SER A 91 15.35 -14.35 -18.45
C SER A 91 15.66 -14.08 -19.92
N THR A 92 16.28 -12.94 -20.24
CA THR A 92 16.86 -12.69 -21.57
C THR A 92 18.38 -12.81 -21.53
N GLN A 93 18.88 -14.00 -21.20
CA GLN A 93 20.19 -14.41 -21.71
C GLN A 93 20.18 -15.91 -22.05
N THR A 94 19.29 -16.26 -22.97
CA THR A 94 19.47 -17.46 -23.80
C THR A 94 20.70 -17.23 -24.65
N GLY A 95 21.86 -17.75 -24.22
CA GLY A 95 23.11 -17.65 -24.97
C GLY A 95 23.00 -18.29 -26.36
N PRO A 96 23.74 -17.80 -27.38
CA PRO A 96 23.79 -18.48 -28.66
C PRO A 96 24.71 -19.70 -28.61
N ILE A 97 24.22 -20.71 -29.30
CA ILE A 97 24.78 -21.99 -29.79
C ILE A 97 26.30 -22.09 -30.00
#